data_AF-A0A1Y1RIP4-F1
#
_entry.id   AF-A0A1Y1RIP4-F1
#
_cell.length_a   1.000
_cell.length_b   1.000
_cell.length_c   1.000
_cell.angle_alpha   90.00
_cell.angle_beta   90.00
_cell.angle_gamma   90.00
#
_symmetry.space_group_name_H-M   'P 1'
#
loop_
_entity.id
_entity.type
_entity.pdbx_description
1 polymer ?
#
loop_
_entity_poly.entity_id
_entity_poly.type
_entity_poly.pdbx_seq_one_letter_code
_entity_poly.pdbx_strand_id
1 'polypeptide(L)'
;MVIASDDFFVLGILNSKLHLGWVLAQRSTLEDRTRYTNTTCFMTFPFPDNVKKSKKEKVRGIMRELENFRTREAISRKCTMTKFYNNFFLEPSSNLFKLHKKLDKAVCDCYGWKYNDSKSYNDEIFKLNAEKINDLS
;
A
#
# COMPACT_ATOMS: atom_id res chain seq x y z
N MET A 1 7.78 8.04 -4.39
CA MET A 1 7.37 8.46 -3.03
C MET A 1 8.48 8.03 -2.10
N VAL A 2 9.16 8.97 -1.44
CA VAL A 2 10.13 8.69 -0.37
C VAL A 2 9.38 8.93 0.93
N ILE A 3 9.20 7.89 1.74
CA ILE A 3 8.63 8.00 3.08
C ILE A 3 9.72 7.53 4.03
N ALA A 4 10.27 8.46 4.80
CA ALA A 4 11.11 8.13 5.94
C ALA A 4 10.18 7.76 7.09
N SER A 5 9.83 6.47 7.20
CA SER A 5 9.12 5.93 8.35
C SER A 5 9.86 4.70 8.84
N ASP A 6 10.20 4.71 10.12
CA ASP A 6 10.83 3.57 10.79
C ASP A 6 9.84 2.42 11.05
N ASP A 7 8.53 2.65 10.83
CA ASP A 7 7.53 1.59 10.96
C ASP A 7 7.19 0.94 9.60
N PHE A 8 7.78 -0.22 9.37
CA PHE A 8 7.48 -1.10 8.24
C PHE A 8 6.00 -1.50 8.14
N PHE A 9 5.21 -1.36 9.22
CA PHE A 9 3.77 -1.57 9.18
C PHE A 9 3.08 -0.50 8.34
N VAL A 10 3.38 0.78 8.62
CA VAL A 10 2.84 1.92 7.87
C VAL A 10 3.32 1.85 6.44
N LEU A 11 4.62 1.61 6.23
CA LEU A 11 5.18 1.46 4.88
C LEU A 11 4.52 0.31 4.10
N GLY A 12 4.21 -0.81 4.77
CA GLY A 12 3.51 -1.94 4.18
C GLY A 12 2.09 -1.59 3.72
N ILE A 13 1.34 -0.82 4.52
CA ILE A 13 0.01 -0.34 4.12
C ILE A 13 0.12 0.58 2.90
N LEU A 14 1.08 1.49 2.88
CA LEU A 14 1.26 2.45 1.79
C LEU A 14 1.74 1.82 0.48
N ASN A 15 2.40 0.66 0.54
CA ASN A 15 2.81 -0.11 -0.64
C ASN A 15 1.75 -1.14 -1.07
N SER A 16 0.57 -1.16 -0.43
CA SER A 16 -0.53 -2.07 -0.78
C SER A 16 -1.42 -1.50 -1.88
N LYS A 17 -2.15 -2.40 -2.55
CA LYS A 17 -3.19 -2.08 -3.54
C LYS A 17 -4.31 -1.21 -2.95
N LEU A 18 -4.60 -1.32 -1.65
CA LEU A 18 -5.66 -0.54 -0.99
C LEU A 18 -5.30 0.94 -0.99
N HIS A 19 -4.07 1.27 -0.57
CA HIS A 19 -3.58 2.65 -0.59
C HIS A 19 -3.42 3.16 -2.02
N LEU A 20 -2.97 2.32 -2.96
CA LEU A 20 -2.92 2.69 -4.37
C LEU A 20 -4.31 3.05 -4.92
N GLY A 21 -5.33 2.25 -4.59
CA GLY A 21 -6.72 2.50 -4.98
C GLY A 21 -7.26 3.82 -4.43
N TRP A 22 -6.96 4.13 -3.15
CA TRP A 22 -7.27 5.41 -2.53
C TRP A 22 -6.61 6.59 -3.26
N VAL A 23 -5.29 6.51 -3.50
CA VAL A 23 -4.54 7.57 -4.19
C VAL A 23 -5.09 7.81 -5.59
N LEU A 24 -5.45 6.75 -6.32
CA LEU A 24 -6.04 6.87 -7.66
C LEU A 24 -7.41 7.55 -7.62
N ALA A 25 -8.26 7.20 -6.65
CA ALA A 25 -9.58 7.80 -6.51
C ALA A 25 -9.52 9.28 -6.08
N GLN A 26 -8.59 9.63 -5.20
CA GLN A 26 -8.32 11.03 -4.83
C GLN A 26 -7.71 11.84 -5.99
N ARG A 27 -6.99 11.18 -6.90
CA ARG A 27 -6.47 11.85 -8.11
C ARG A 27 -7.58 12.13 -9.13
N SER A 28 -8.57 11.26 -9.28
CA SER A 28 -9.68 11.49 -10.21
C SER A 28 -10.60 12.65 -9.80
N THR A 29 -10.63 13.00 -8.50
CA THR A 29 -11.42 14.13 -8.00
C THR A 29 -10.66 15.47 -8.06
N LEU A 30 -9.33 15.43 -8.21
CA LEU A 30 -8.46 16.60 -8.33
C LEU A 30 -7.97 16.72 -9.78
N GLU A 31 -8.82 17.30 -10.65
CA GLU A 31 -8.51 17.52 -12.05
C GLU A 31 -7.13 18.20 -12.22
N ASP A 32 -6.23 17.49 -12.90
CA ASP A 32 -5.11 18.02 -13.69
C ASP A 32 -3.73 18.31 -13.06
N ARG A 33 -3.42 18.04 -11.78
CA ARG A 33 -2.00 18.09 -11.32
C ARG A 33 -1.57 16.92 -10.44
N THR A 34 -0.93 15.96 -11.11
CA THR A 34 -0.35 14.71 -10.60
C THR A 34 0.80 14.93 -9.60
N ARG A 35 0.49 15.22 -8.33
CA ARG A 35 1.44 15.02 -7.24
C ARG A 35 0.79 14.26 -6.10
N TYR A 36 1.52 13.26 -5.58
CA TYR A 36 1.22 12.70 -4.28
C TYR A 36 1.49 13.80 -3.25
N THR A 37 0.42 14.36 -2.67
CA THR A 37 0.53 15.31 -1.56
C THR A 37 0.32 14.52 -0.27
N ASN A 38 1.33 14.53 0.61
CA ASN A 38 1.27 13.80 1.89
C ASN A 38 0.00 14.17 2.69
N THR A 39 -0.34 15.46 2.70
CA THR A 39 -1.52 16.00 3.40
C THR A 39 -2.86 15.49 2.86
N THR A 40 -3.00 15.19 1.56
CA THR A 40 -4.30 14.76 0.98
C THR A 40 -4.43 13.26 0.78
N CYS A 41 -3.32 12.52 0.78
CA CYS A 41 -3.31 11.08 0.54
C CYS A 41 -2.93 10.26 1.78
N PHE A 42 -1.96 10.72 2.58
CA PHE A 42 -1.52 9.99 3.77
C PHE A 42 -2.38 10.34 4.99
N MET A 43 -2.59 11.64 5.25
CA MET A 43 -3.31 12.08 6.45
C MET A 43 -4.81 11.74 6.45
N THR A 44 -5.40 11.57 5.27
CA THR A 44 -6.83 11.27 5.09
C THR A 44 -7.08 9.76 4.90
N PHE A 45 -6.03 8.94 4.87
CA PHE A 45 -6.21 7.51 4.64
C PHE A 45 -6.70 6.83 5.94
N PRO A 46 -7.80 6.05 5.89
CA PRO A 46 -8.30 5.38 7.09
C PRO A 46 -7.44 4.15 7.40
N PHE A 47 -6.42 4.34 8.23
CA PHE A 47 -5.61 3.25 8.77
C PHE A 47 -6.48 2.30 9.62
N PRO A 48 -6.17 0.99 9.65
CA PRO A 48 -6.96 0.03 10.39
C PRO A 48 -6.72 0.17 11.90
N ASP A 49 -7.80 0.30 12.67
CA ASP A 49 -7.75 0.34 14.13
C ASP A 49 -7.75 -1.07 14.73
N ASN A 50 -7.28 -1.21 15.98
CA ASN A 50 -7.34 -2.46 16.74
C ASN A 50 -6.71 -3.70 16.06
N VAL A 51 -5.71 -3.50 15.19
CA VAL A 51 -4.99 -4.60 14.56
C VAL A 51 -4.15 -5.37 15.58
N LYS A 52 -4.37 -6.68 15.69
CA LYS A 52 -3.57 -7.59 16.52
C LYS A 52 -2.08 -7.47 16.20
N LYS A 53 -1.23 -7.47 17.25
CA LYS A 53 0.24 -7.35 17.12
C LYS A 53 0.84 -8.37 16.13
N SER A 54 0.32 -9.60 16.12
CA SER A 54 0.75 -10.65 15.18
C SER A 54 0.51 -10.31 13.70
N LYS A 55 -0.63 -9.66 13.39
CA LYS A 55 -0.94 -9.20 12.02
C LYS A 55 -0.04 -8.03 11.62
N LYS A 56 0.18 -7.07 12.54
CA LYS A 56 1.14 -5.96 12.31
C LYS A 56 2.53 -6.50 11.99
N GLU A 57 3.01 -7.47 12.76
CA GLU A 57 4.34 -8.05 12.56
C GLU A 57 4.46 -8.82 11.24
N LYS A 58 3.39 -9.49 10.81
CA LYS A 58 3.34 -10.14 9.49
C LYS A 58 3.52 -9.11 8.36
N VAL A 59 2.82 -7.98 8.42
CA VAL A 59 2.98 -6.89 7.44
C VAL A 59 4.40 -6.33 7.47
N ARG A 60 4.97 -6.09 8.66
CA ARG A 60 6.36 -5.63 8.81
C ARG A 60 7.36 -6.57 8.17
N GLY A 61 7.23 -7.87 8.45
CA GLY A 61 8.11 -8.89 7.88
C GLY A 61 8.06 -8.91 6.35
N ILE A 62 6.86 -8.86 5.77
CA ILE A 62 6.68 -8.83 4.32
C ILE A 62 7.24 -7.54 3.71
N MET A 63 7.01 -6.38 4.34
CA MET A 63 7.53 -5.11 3.83
C MET A 63 9.05 -5.07 3.89
N ARG A 64 9.67 -5.61 4.95
CA ARG A 64 11.13 -5.75 5.05
C ARG A 64 11.68 -6.66 3.96
N GLU A 65 11.01 -7.79 3.70
CA GLU A 65 11.34 -8.71 2.60
C GLU A 65 11.28 -8.00 1.24
N LEU A 66 10.22 -7.22 1.00
CA LEU A 66 10.04 -6.42 -0.21
C LEU A 66 11.13 -5.36 -0.38
N GLU A 67 11.45 -4.60 0.67
CA GLU A 67 12.46 -3.54 0.59
C GLU A 67 13.87 -4.13 0.34
N ASN A 68 14.21 -5.22 1.04
CA ASN A 68 15.47 -5.94 0.81
C ASN A 68 15.54 -6.51 -0.61
N PHE A 69 14.43 -6.98 -1.17
CA PHE A 69 14.36 -7.45 -2.54
C PHE A 69 14.57 -6.31 -3.53
N ARG A 70 13.86 -5.19 -3.37
CA ARG A 70 13.99 -3.99 -4.22
C ARG A 70 15.41 -3.44 -4.23
N THR A 71 16.03 -3.30 -3.06
CA THR A 71 17.40 -2.80 -2.96
C THR A 71 18.38 -3.73 -3.66
N ARG A 72 18.26 -5.05 -3.46
CA ARG A 72 19.13 -6.04 -4.13
C ARG A 72 18.96 -6.02 -5.65
N GLU A 73 17.72 -6.00 -6.15
CA GLU A 73 17.45 -5.99 -7.59
C GLU A 73 17.88 -4.69 -8.25
N ALA A 74 17.68 -3.53 -7.61
CA ALA A 74 18.10 -2.24 -8.12
C ALA A 74 19.63 -2.16 -8.27
N ILE A 75 20.38 -2.68 -7.28
CA ILE A 75 21.85 -2.77 -7.33
C ILE A 75 22.28 -3.74 -8.43
N SER A 76 21.71 -4.95 -8.45
CA SER A 76 22.07 -6.02 -9.39
C SER A 76 21.85 -5.62 -10.85
N ARG A 77 20.72 -4.97 -11.15
CA ARG A 77 20.32 -4.61 -12.52
C ARG A 77 20.77 -3.22 -12.94
N LYS A 78 21.44 -2.46 -12.06
CA LYS A 78 21.86 -1.05 -12.27
C LYS A 78 20.74 -0.20 -12.90
N CYS A 79 19.51 -0.37 -12.43
CA CYS A 79 18.34 0.31 -12.99
C CYS A 79 17.61 1.13 -11.93
N THR A 80 16.98 2.23 -12.35
CA THR A 80 16.14 3.04 -11.47
C THR A 80 14.92 2.23 -11.00
N MET A 81 14.44 2.49 -9.78
CA MET A 81 13.26 1.83 -9.22
C MET A 81 12.03 1.92 -10.14
N THR A 82 11.82 3.06 -10.81
CA THR A 82 10.73 3.23 -11.79
C THR A 82 10.80 2.22 -12.92
N LYS A 83 11.98 2.05 -13.53
CA LYS A 83 12.20 1.09 -14.62
C LYS A 83 12.03 -0.36 -14.15
N PHE A 84 12.46 -0.67 -12.92
CA PHE A 84 12.26 -1.97 -12.31
C PHE A 84 10.76 -2.29 -12.13
N TYR A 85 9.99 -1.37 -11.56
CA TYR A 85 8.55 -1.56 -11.38
C TYR A 85 7.81 -1.71 -12.72
N ASN A 86 8.11 -0.88 -13.72
CA ASN A 86 7.45 -0.95 -15.02
C ASN A 86 7.63 -2.32 -15.71
N ASN A 87 8.79 -2.96 -15.51
CA ASN A 87 9.09 -4.23 -16.16
C ASN A 87 8.52 -5.45 -15.41
N PHE A 88 8.45 -5.39 -14.08
CA PHE A 88 8.24 -6.58 -13.24
C PHE A 88 6.97 -6.54 -12.37
N PHE A 89 6.33 -5.38 -12.22
CA PHE A 89 5.17 -5.25 -11.34
C PHE A 89 3.92 -5.90 -11.92
N LEU A 90 3.77 -5.95 -13.24
CA LEU A 90 2.65 -6.61 -13.92
C LEU A 90 2.93 -8.07 -14.26
N GLU A 91 4.15 -8.56 -14.00
CA GLU A 91 4.57 -9.90 -14.38
C GLU A 91 4.26 -10.90 -13.25
N PRO A 92 3.31 -11.85 -13.43
CA PRO A 92 2.88 -12.73 -12.33
C PRO A 92 3.97 -13.68 -11.82
N SER A 93 4.93 -14.02 -12.68
CA SER A 93 6.11 -14.83 -12.34
C SER A 93 7.09 -14.09 -11.44
N SER A 94 7.10 -12.76 -11.50
CA SER A 94 8.05 -11.93 -10.75
C SER A 94 7.86 -12.06 -9.25
N ASN A 95 8.99 -12.13 -8.54
CA ASN A 95 9.00 -12.05 -7.08
C ASN A 95 8.42 -10.71 -6.58
N LEU A 96 8.54 -9.64 -7.37
CA LEU A 96 7.93 -8.35 -7.04
C LEU A 96 6.41 -8.47 -6.93
N PHE A 97 5.77 -9.03 -7.97
CA PHE A 97 4.33 -9.24 -8.00
C PHE A 97 3.86 -10.14 -6.84
N LYS A 98 4.57 -11.24 -6.60
CA LYS A 98 4.23 -12.19 -5.52
C LYS A 98 4.33 -11.54 -4.13
N LEU A 99 5.36 -10.73 -3.89
CA LEU A 99 5.56 -10.02 -2.62
C LEU A 99 4.48 -8.96 -2.40
N HIS A 100 4.13 -8.19 -3.44
CA HIS A 100 3.01 -7.24 -3.34
C HIS A 100 1.68 -7.96 -3.09
N LYS A 101 1.42 -9.09 -3.77
CA LYS A 101 0.21 -9.90 -3.52
C LYS A 101 0.13 -10.43 -2.08
N LYS A 102 1.27 -10.87 -1.54
CA LYS A 102 1.41 -11.34 -0.14
C LYS A 102 1.18 -10.18 0.84
N LEU A 103 1.69 -8.99 0.52
CA LEU A 103 1.50 -7.77 1.30
C LEU A 103 0.02 -7.35 1.31
N ASP A 104 -0.62 -7.28 0.14
CA ASP A 104 -2.03 -6.91 0.00
C ASP A 104 -2.95 -7.83 0.81
N LYS A 105 -2.69 -9.14 0.76
CA LYS A 105 -3.44 -10.11 1.57
C LYS A 105 -3.26 -9.84 3.07
N ALA A 106 -2.03 -9.60 3.52
CA ALA A 106 -1.75 -9.31 4.93
C ALA A 106 -2.37 -7.97 5.39
N VAL A 107 -2.43 -6.98 4.50
CA VAL A 107 -3.09 -5.71 4.77
C VAL A 107 -4.61 -5.90 4.83
N CYS A 108 -5.24 -6.60 3.89
CA CYS A 108 -6.67 -6.96 3.99
C CYS A 108 -6.99 -7.69 5.30
N ASP A 109 -6.13 -8.62 5.73
CA ASP A 109 -6.28 -9.31 7.01
C ASP A 109 -6.29 -8.32 8.20
N CYS A 110 -5.54 -7.21 8.12
CA CYS A 110 -5.53 -6.16 9.15
C CYS A 110 -6.85 -5.40 9.21
N TYR A 111 -7.49 -5.15 8.07
CA TYR A 111 -8.84 -4.56 7.98
C TYR A 111 -9.96 -5.56 8.28
N GLY A 112 -9.65 -6.86 8.42
CA GLY A 112 -10.65 -7.91 8.58
C GLY A 112 -11.37 -8.27 7.27
N TRP A 113 -10.85 -7.85 6.12
CA TRP A 113 -11.44 -8.10 4.81
C TRP A 113 -10.89 -9.35 4.16
N LYS A 114 -11.74 -10.07 3.41
CA LYS A 114 -11.29 -11.20 2.59
C LYS A 114 -10.58 -10.67 1.35
N TYR A 115 -9.32 -11.07 1.18
CA TYR A 115 -8.52 -10.69 0.01
C TYR A 115 -9.09 -11.26 -1.31
N ASN A 116 -9.22 -10.42 -2.32
CA ASN A 116 -9.63 -10.73 -3.67
C ASN A 116 -8.83 -9.86 -4.65
N ASP A 117 -8.11 -10.52 -5.55
CA ASP A 117 -7.18 -9.90 -6.50
C ASP A 117 -7.88 -8.96 -7.50
N SER A 118 -9.08 -9.32 -7.95
CA SER A 118 -9.84 -8.57 -8.95
C SER A 118 -10.72 -7.47 -8.33
N LYS A 119 -10.87 -7.47 -7.00
CA LYS A 119 -11.73 -6.51 -6.29
C LYS A 119 -10.99 -5.18 -6.09
N SER A 120 -11.73 -4.08 -6.26
CA SER A 120 -11.37 -2.77 -5.71
C SER A 120 -11.93 -2.67 -4.30
N TYR A 121 -11.12 -2.18 -3.36
CA TYR A 121 -11.52 -1.96 -1.96
C TYR A 121 -11.88 -0.49 -1.69
N ASN A 122 -12.02 0.31 -2.75
CA ASN A 122 -12.22 1.74 -2.61
C ASN A 122 -13.50 2.07 -1.86
N ASP A 123 -14.61 1.37 -2.15
CA ASP A 123 -15.89 1.60 -1.50
C ASP A 123 -15.82 1.34 0.01
N GLU A 124 -15.16 0.25 0.42
CA GLU A 124 -14.96 -0.06 1.83
C GLU A 124 -14.04 0.94 2.52
N ILE A 125 -12.99 1.39 1.84
CA ILE A 125 -12.08 2.42 2.35
C ILE A 125 -12.83 3.77 2.49
N PHE A 126 -13.63 4.16 1.50
CA PHE A 126 -14.42 5.40 1.57
C PHE A 126 -15.43 5.35 2.71
N LYS A 127 -16.12 4.22 2.88
CA LYS A 127 -17.05 4.01 3.99
C LYS A 127 -16.34 4.14 5.33
N LEU A 128 -15.19 3.46 5.50
CA LEU A 128 -14.39 3.53 6.72
C LEU A 128 -13.90 4.97 7.00
N ASN A 129 -13.52 5.71 5.96
CA ASN A 129 -13.12 7.10 6.10
C ASN A 129 -14.29 7.98 6.58
N ALA A 130 -15.50 7.78 6.04
CA ALA A 130 -16.69 8.52 6.45
C ALA A 130 -17.08 8.21 7.92
N GLU A 131 -17.01 6.95 8.34
CA GLU A 131 -17.24 6.53 9.73
C GLU A 131 -16.26 7.23 10.68
N LYS A 132 -14.97 7.25 10.33
CA LYS A 132 -13.94 7.92 11.15
C LYS A 132 -14.10 9.43 11.26
N ILE A 133 -14.61 10.09 10.21
CA ILE A 133 -14.88 11.52 10.25
C ILE A 133 -16.04 11.83 11.20
N ASN A 134 -17.09 10.99 11.20
CA ASN A 134 -18.24 11.16 12.09
C ASN A 134 -17.92 10.84 13.56
N ASP A 135 -16.98 9.93 13.85
CA ASP A 135 -16.54 9.65 15.23
C ASP A 135 -15.70 10.79 15.84
N LEU A 136 -15.24 11.75 15.03
CA LEU A 136 -14.45 12.92 15.45
C LEU A 136 -15.29 14.20 15.64
N SER A 137 -16.60 14.16 15.34
CA SER A 137 -17.55 15.28 15.47
C SER A 137 -18.50 15.11 16.65
#